data_AF-A0ABD0PKK6-F1
#
_entry.id   AF-A0ABD0PKK6-F1
#
_cell.length_a   1.000
_cell.length_b   1.000
_cell.length_c   1.000
_cell.angle_alpha   90.00
_cell.angle_beta   90.00
_cell.angle_gamma   90.00
#
_symmetry.space_group_name_H-M   'P 1'
#
loop_
_entity.id
_entity.type
_entity.pdbx_description
1 polymer ?
#
loop_
_entity_poly.entity_id
_entity_poly.type
_entity_poly.pdbx_seq_one_letter_code
_entity_poly.pdbx_strand_id
1 'polypeptide(L)'
;VETSAYVLLALLSGPTLPGFGLNYSAGIVHWLSKQQNAYGGFSSTQDTVVALQALAKYSAATYNPDGSITVTVTSPSGQKNQFTVNRNNRLLYQEKQLQEATGTYKLRAEGKGCVFVQ
;
A
#
# COMPACT_ATOMS: atom_id res chain seq x y z
N VAL A 1 -0.08 -13.82 -14.34
CA VAL A 1 0.29 -13.38 -12.97
C VAL A 1 1.80 -13.18 -12.88
N GLU A 2 2.55 -14.14 -13.42
CA GLU A 2 4.01 -14.20 -13.46
C GLU A 2 4.70 -12.91 -13.92
N THR A 3 4.35 -12.37 -15.09
CA THR A 3 4.97 -11.13 -15.61
C THR A 3 4.83 -9.96 -14.63
N SER A 4 3.64 -9.76 -14.07
CA SER A 4 3.40 -8.69 -13.09
C SER A 4 4.18 -8.90 -11.78
N ALA A 5 4.32 -10.16 -11.35
CA ALA A 5 5.12 -10.50 -10.18
C ALA A 5 6.62 -10.25 -10.40
N TYR A 6 7.15 -10.56 -11.60
CA TYR A 6 8.53 -10.21 -11.96
C TYR A 6 8.74 -8.70 -12.05
N VAL A 7 7.80 -7.94 -12.60
CA VAL A 7 7.86 -6.47 -12.59
C VAL A 7 7.96 -5.97 -11.15
N LEU A 8 7.11 -6.47 -10.24
CA LEU A 8 7.18 -6.09 -8.82
C LEU A 8 8.54 -6.45 -8.20
N LEU A 9 9.06 -7.65 -8.45
CA LEU A 9 10.40 -8.04 -7.97
C LEU A 9 11.50 -7.13 -8.51
N ALA A 10 11.45 -6.77 -9.78
CA ALA A 10 12.41 -5.88 -10.40
C ALA A 10 12.37 -4.48 -9.77
N LEU A 11 11.17 -3.93 -9.55
CA LEU A 11 10.99 -2.64 -8.88
C LEU A 11 11.50 -2.63 -7.43
N LEU A 12 11.38 -3.76 -6.72
CA LEU A 12 11.79 -3.89 -5.32
C LEU A 12 13.25 -4.31 -5.11
N SER A 13 13.92 -4.80 -6.16
CA SER A 13 15.29 -5.35 -6.07
C SER A 13 16.31 -4.60 -6.91
N GLY A 14 15.85 -3.89 -7.93
CA GLY A 14 16.68 -3.14 -8.85
C GLY A 14 17.02 -1.73 -8.34
N PRO A 15 17.66 -0.92 -9.20
CA PRO A 15 17.93 0.48 -8.89
C PRO A 15 16.63 1.27 -8.73
N THR A 16 16.68 2.31 -7.90
CA THR A 16 15.55 3.23 -7.73
C THR A 16 15.20 3.89 -9.05
N LEU A 17 13.97 3.70 -9.51
CA LEU A 17 13.45 4.34 -10.71
C LEU A 17 12.53 5.52 -10.33
N PRO A 18 12.76 6.73 -10.86
CA PRO A 18 11.89 7.87 -10.62
C PRO A 18 10.43 7.55 -10.98
N GLY A 19 9.50 7.77 -10.04
CA GLY A 19 8.07 7.52 -10.23
C GLY A 19 7.59 6.08 -10.00
N PHE A 20 8.51 5.10 -9.86
CA PHE A 20 8.15 3.68 -9.69
C PHE A 20 8.50 3.14 -8.29
N GLY A 21 8.22 3.93 -7.26
CA GLY A 21 8.45 3.55 -5.86
C GLY A 21 7.41 2.60 -5.27
N LEU A 22 7.37 2.54 -3.94
CA LEU A 22 6.41 1.70 -3.19
C LEU A 22 4.94 2.07 -3.45
N ASN A 23 4.67 3.33 -3.77
CA ASN A 23 3.34 3.83 -4.13
C ASN A 23 2.84 3.23 -5.45
N TYR A 24 3.69 3.19 -6.48
CA TYR A 24 3.37 2.55 -7.75
C TYR A 24 3.21 1.03 -7.57
N SER A 25 4.15 0.44 -6.83
CA SER A 25 4.16 -0.99 -6.53
C SER A 25 2.91 -1.46 -5.79
N ALA A 26 2.28 -0.61 -4.97
CA ALA A 26 1.03 -0.91 -4.27
C ALA A 26 -0.11 -1.30 -5.23
N GLY A 27 -0.16 -0.70 -6.42
CA GLY A 27 -1.15 -1.05 -7.44
C GLY A 27 -0.97 -2.47 -7.98
N ILE A 28 0.28 -2.88 -8.20
CA ILE A 28 0.61 -4.26 -8.64
C ILE A 28 0.26 -5.26 -7.53
N VAL A 29 0.60 -4.94 -6.28
CA VAL A 29 0.27 -5.77 -5.10
C VAL A 29 -1.24 -5.95 -4.96
N HIS A 30 -2.02 -4.87 -5.10
CA HIS A 30 -3.48 -4.94 -5.08
C HIS A 30 -4.02 -5.85 -6.19
N TRP A 31 -3.52 -5.70 -7.42
CA TRP A 31 -3.94 -6.55 -8.52
C TRP A 31 -3.58 -8.02 -8.28
N LEU A 32 -2.36 -8.32 -7.83
CA LEU A 32 -1.91 -9.67 -7.51
C LEU A 32 -2.74 -10.30 -6.39
N SER A 33 -3.07 -9.54 -5.34
CA SER A 33 -3.89 -10.03 -4.23
C SER A 33 -5.28 -10.50 -4.70
N LYS A 34 -5.80 -9.91 -5.78
CA LYS A 34 -7.08 -10.31 -6.40
C LYS A 34 -6.97 -11.55 -7.30
N GLN A 35 -5.76 -11.99 -7.67
CA GLN A 35 -5.55 -13.19 -8.50
C GLN A 35 -5.41 -14.47 -7.67
N GLN A 36 -5.36 -14.36 -6.34
CA GLN A 36 -5.26 -15.50 -5.44
C GLN A 36 -6.57 -16.28 -5.44
N ASN A 37 -6.49 -17.60 -5.54
CA ASN A 37 -7.64 -18.50 -5.49
C ASN A 37 -8.03 -18.86 -4.05
N ALA A 38 -9.13 -19.59 -3.88
CA ALA A 38 -9.69 -19.97 -2.58
C ALA A 38 -8.74 -20.79 -1.68
N TYR A 39 -7.70 -21.41 -2.24
CA TYR A 39 -6.71 -22.22 -1.54
C TYR A 39 -5.39 -21.48 -1.31
N GLY A 40 -5.33 -20.18 -1.64
CA GLY A 40 -4.15 -19.37 -1.45
C GLY A 40 -3.10 -19.47 -2.59
N GLY A 41 -3.38 -20.25 -3.64
CA GLY A 41 -2.53 -20.36 -4.83
C GLY A 41 -2.91 -19.37 -5.93
N PHE A 42 -2.14 -19.37 -7.01
CA PHE A 42 -2.41 -18.62 -8.24
C PHE A 42 -2.67 -19.60 -9.41
N SER A 43 -2.84 -19.08 -10.63
CA SER A 43 -3.27 -19.86 -11.81
C SER A 43 -2.35 -21.05 -12.17
N SER A 44 -1.06 -20.98 -11.83
CA SER A 44 -0.08 -22.05 -12.08
C SER A 44 0.97 -22.13 -10.96
N THR A 45 1.77 -23.20 -10.96
CA THR A 45 2.88 -23.37 -10.01
C THR A 45 3.87 -22.21 -10.08
N GLN A 46 4.29 -21.82 -11.29
CA GLN A 46 5.25 -20.72 -11.48
C GLN A 46 4.64 -19.38 -11.06
N ASP A 47 3.40 -19.09 -11.46
CA ASP A 47 2.67 -17.90 -11.01
C ASP A 47 2.66 -17.81 -9.48
N THR A 48 2.38 -18.93 -8.81
CA THR A 48 2.28 -18.99 -7.34
C THR A 48 3.62 -18.69 -6.69
N VAL A 49 4.70 -19.34 -7.14
CA VAL A 49 6.04 -19.14 -6.57
C VAL A 49 6.47 -17.68 -6.71
N VAL A 50 6.39 -17.12 -7.92
CA VAL A 50 6.88 -15.76 -8.18
C VAL A 50 5.98 -14.71 -7.52
N ALA A 51 4.66 -14.88 -7.53
CA ALA A 51 3.73 -13.96 -6.88
C ALA A 51 3.95 -13.91 -5.36
N LEU A 52 4.07 -15.07 -4.70
CA LEU A 52 4.33 -15.12 -3.26
C LEU A 52 5.68 -14.50 -2.91
N GLN A 53 6.71 -14.74 -3.71
CA GLN A 53 8.02 -14.12 -3.53
C GLN A 53 7.94 -12.58 -3.64
N ALA A 54 7.24 -12.07 -4.66
CA ALA A 54 7.07 -10.64 -4.88
C ALA A 54 6.27 -9.97 -3.75
N LEU A 55 5.17 -10.57 -3.34
CA LEU A 55 4.32 -10.10 -2.23
C LEU A 55 5.06 -10.11 -0.90
N ALA A 56 5.84 -11.16 -0.61
CA ALA A 56 6.67 -11.23 0.58
C ALA A 56 7.73 -10.14 0.62
N LYS A 57 8.38 -9.85 -0.53
CA LYS A 57 9.37 -8.77 -0.62
C LYS A 57 8.74 -7.40 -0.40
N TYR A 58 7.55 -7.15 -0.97
CA TYR A 58 6.81 -5.91 -0.73
C TYR A 58 6.40 -5.77 0.75
N SER A 59 5.91 -6.86 1.34
CA SER A 59 5.56 -6.90 2.76
C SER A 59 6.75 -6.57 3.65
N ALA A 60 7.93 -7.14 3.37
CA ALA A 60 9.16 -6.83 4.12
C ALA A 60 9.56 -5.35 4.03
N ALA A 61 9.27 -4.67 2.92
CA ALA A 61 9.59 -3.25 2.74
C ALA A 61 8.60 -2.30 3.44
N THR A 62 7.37 -2.75 3.73
CA THR A 62 6.27 -1.90 4.23
C THR A 62 5.85 -2.23 5.66
N TYR A 63 6.12 -3.44 6.12
CA TYR A 63 5.73 -3.93 7.42
C TYR A 63 6.60 -3.34 8.52
N ASN A 64 5.95 -2.82 9.57
CA ASN A 64 6.60 -2.44 10.82
C ASN A 64 5.77 -2.99 11.99
N PRO A 65 6.32 -3.88 12.85
CA PRO A 65 5.58 -4.50 13.95
C PRO A 65 5.14 -3.48 15.00
N ASP A 66 5.96 -2.46 15.24
CA ASP A 66 5.72 -1.37 16.19
C ASP A 66 5.30 -0.08 15.48
N GLY A 67 4.81 -0.22 14.24
CA GLY A 67 4.39 0.89 13.41
C GLY A 67 3.17 1.60 13.99
N SER A 68 3.26 2.92 14.06
CA SER A 68 2.16 3.82 14.39
C SER A 68 2.35 5.10 13.58
N ILE A 69 1.38 5.38 12.70
CA ILE A 69 1.35 6.56 11.84
C ILE A 69 0.05 7.30 12.07
N THR A 70 0.17 8.62 12.23
CA THR A 70 -0.97 9.54 12.15
C THR A 70 -0.95 10.28 10.84
N VAL A 71 -2.02 10.13 10.04
CA VAL A 71 -2.26 10.90 8.83
C VAL A 71 -3.23 12.03 9.16
N THR A 72 -2.81 13.27 8.93
CA THR A 72 -3.63 14.46 9.04
C THR A 72 -3.97 14.97 7.64
N VAL A 73 -5.26 15.00 7.31
CA VAL A 73 -5.81 15.61 6.11
C VAL A 73 -6.38 16.97 6.48
N THR A 74 -5.86 18.04 5.88
CA THR A 74 -6.32 19.42 6.10
C THR A 74 -7.09 19.89 4.88
N SER A 75 -8.34 20.30 5.07
CA SER A 75 -9.21 20.86 4.03
C SER A 75 -8.76 22.27 3.61
N PRO A 76 -9.26 22.76 2.47
CA PRO A 76 -9.10 24.16 2.08
C PRO A 76 -9.59 25.17 3.14
N SER A 77 -10.70 24.88 3.83
CA SER A 77 -11.19 25.67 4.98
C SER A 77 -10.34 25.58 6.26
N GLY A 78 -9.33 24.71 6.28
CA GLY A 78 -8.47 24.49 7.44
C GLY A 78 -8.99 23.44 8.43
N GLN A 79 -10.14 22.82 8.17
CA GLN A 79 -10.63 21.68 8.94
C GLN A 79 -9.63 20.52 8.86
N LYS A 80 -9.35 19.89 10.00
CA LYS A 80 -8.42 18.75 10.08
C LYS A 80 -9.16 17.46 10.37
N ASN A 81 -8.84 16.43 9.61
CA ASN A 81 -9.25 15.06 9.83
C ASN A 81 -8.01 14.23 10.12
N GLN A 82 -8.03 13.43 11.19
CA GLN A 82 -6.90 12.62 11.60
C GLN A 82 -7.26 11.14 11.59
N PHE A 83 -6.35 10.34 11.05
CA PHE A 83 -6.42 8.88 11.00
C PHE A 83 -5.17 8.34 11.68
N THR A 84 -5.34 7.47 12.66
CA THR A 84 -4.21 6.77 13.29
C THR A 84 -4.23 5.32 12.85
N VAL A 85 -3.13 4.87 12.24
CA VAL A 85 -2.92 3.49 11.82
C VAL A 85 -1.80 2.89 12.65
N ASN A 86 -2.10 1.84 13.39
CA ASN A 86 -1.19 1.12 14.26
C ASN A 86 -1.41 -0.40 14.14
N ARG A 87 -0.64 -1.18 14.90
CA ARG A 87 -0.72 -2.65 14.92
C ARG A 87 -2.15 -3.20 15.09
N ASN A 88 -2.98 -2.55 15.89
CA ASN A 88 -4.31 -3.05 16.26
C ASN A 88 -5.38 -2.76 15.19
N ASN A 89 -5.16 -1.74 14.34
CA ASN A 89 -6.16 -1.31 13.36
C ASN A 89 -5.66 -1.25 11.91
N ARG A 90 -4.43 -1.71 11.61
CA ARG A 90 -3.87 -1.71 10.25
C ARG A 90 -4.64 -2.57 9.22
N LEU A 91 -5.52 -3.46 9.68
CA LEU A 91 -6.39 -4.26 8.82
C LEU A 91 -7.78 -3.62 8.65
N LEU A 92 -8.09 -2.57 9.41
CA LEU A 92 -9.36 -1.87 9.35
C LEU A 92 -9.30 -0.78 8.29
N TYR A 93 -10.25 -0.82 7.36
CA TYR A 93 -10.49 0.29 6.45
C TYR A 93 -11.04 1.49 7.23
N GLN A 94 -10.46 2.67 6.99
CA GLN A 94 -10.86 3.92 7.62
C GLN A 94 -11.17 4.94 6.54
N GLU A 95 -12.31 5.58 6.62
CA GLU A 95 -12.74 6.63 5.69
C GLU A 95 -13.38 7.80 6.41
N LYS A 96 -13.37 8.96 5.76
CA LYS A 96 -14.17 10.12 6.19
C LYS A 96 -14.59 10.92 4.97
N GLN A 97 -15.88 11.23 4.92
CA GLN A 97 -16.41 12.12 3.90
C GLN A 97 -15.80 13.51 4.05
N LEU A 98 -15.30 14.04 2.92
CA LEU A 98 -14.75 15.39 2.84
C LEU A 98 -15.90 16.35 2.51
N GLN A 99 -16.04 17.44 3.27
CA GLN A 99 -17.17 18.36 3.10
C GLN A 99 -17.09 19.19 1.81
N GLU A 100 -15.88 19.54 1.38
CA GLU A 100 -15.65 20.37 0.19
C GLU A 100 -15.31 19.48 -1.02
N ALA A 101 -16.15 19.49 -2.05
CA ALA A 101 -15.92 18.69 -3.25
C ALA A 101 -14.70 19.13 -4.07
N THR A 102 -14.24 20.37 -3.89
CA THR A 102 -13.13 20.97 -4.64
C THR A 102 -12.16 21.70 -3.73
N GLY A 103 -10.92 21.84 -4.19
CA GLY A 103 -9.86 22.56 -3.48
C GLY A 103 -8.65 21.70 -3.14
N THR A 104 -7.61 22.35 -2.60
CA THR A 104 -6.35 21.70 -2.26
C THR A 104 -6.39 21.12 -0.85
N TYR A 105 -6.40 19.80 -0.78
CA TYR A 105 -6.23 19.07 0.48
C TYR A 105 -4.75 18.84 0.77
N LYS A 106 -4.30 19.15 1.99
CA LYS A 106 -2.93 18.87 2.43
C LYS A 106 -2.90 17.62 3.27
N LEU A 107 -2.08 16.65 2.88
CA LEU A 107 -1.83 15.44 3.65
C LEU A 107 -0.49 15.53 4.36
N ARG A 108 -0.47 15.18 5.65
CA ARG A 108 0.75 15.05 6.45
C ARG A 108 0.71 13.72 7.18
N ALA A 109 1.73 12.89 7.00
CA ALA A 109 1.90 11.63 7.72
C ALA A 109 3.06 11.77 8.71
N GLU A 110 2.85 11.37 9.96
CA GLU A 110 3.83 11.45 11.04
C GLU A 110 3.87 10.14 11.81
N GLY A 111 5.08 9.69 12.19
CA GLY A 111 5.29 8.45 12.93
C GLY A 111 6.17 7.46 12.18
N LYS A 112 5.99 6.16 12.46
CA LYS A 112 6.81 5.06 11.91
C LYS A 112 5.92 4.03 11.22
N GLY A 113 6.23 3.68 9.97
CA GLY A 113 5.54 2.62 9.20
C GLY A 113 5.24 3.03 7.76
N CYS A 114 4.25 2.38 7.15
CA CYS A 114 3.65 2.77 5.87
C CYS A 114 2.13 2.77 5.97
N VAL A 115 1.47 3.73 5.29
CA VAL A 115 0.01 3.81 5.15
C VAL A 115 -0.31 4.02 3.69
N PHE A 116 -1.34 3.33 3.20
CA PHE A 116 -1.90 3.55 1.88
C PHE A 116 -3.11 4.49 1.98
N VAL A 117 -3.13 5.53 1.15
CA VAL A 117 -4.19 6.54 1.10
C VAL A 117 -4.73 6.57 -0.33
N GLN A 118 -6.06 6.51 -0.48
CA GLN A 118 -6.77 6.45 -1.76
C GLN A 118 -7.92 7.46 -1.78
#